data_AF-A0A2N7B9K1-F1
#
_entry.id   AF-A0A2N7B9K1-F1
#
_cell.length_a   1.000
_cell.length_b   1.000
_cell.length_c   1.000
_cell.angle_alpha   90.00
_cell.angle_beta   90.00
_cell.angle_gamma   90.00
#
_symmetry.space_group_name_H-M   'P 1'
#
loop_
_entity.id
_entity.type
_entity.pdbx_description
1 polymer ?
#
loop_
_entity_poly.entity_id
_entity_poly.type
_entity_poly.pdbx_seq_one_letter_code
_entity_poly.pdbx_strand_id
1 'polypeptide(L)'
;MNHTPVTLNEKCRNNLLQLAEYLIRGELKARFSMDQFAEQQYGHTECGTVGCAVGHGPHAGIHKLANESWVEYSYRCFVMDSDAKKNDSNESEVSPWNWCFGASWSEFDNTAVGAARRIVYMLVYGVPDVYESQGVELYKTLIGNNWEFILMQYPELRTGEVVVRECPIKVLPQIR
;
A
#
# COMPACT_ATOMS: atom_id res chain seq x y z
N MET A 1 20.11 4.38 5.50
CA MET A 1 19.14 4.86 4.49
C MET A 1 18.02 5.52 5.27
N ASN A 2 17.61 6.71 4.84
CA ASN A 2 16.56 7.45 5.53
C ASN A 2 15.21 7.05 4.96
N HIS A 3 14.21 7.12 5.82
CA HIS A 3 12.81 6.97 5.44
C HIS A 3 12.09 8.25 5.80
N THR A 4 11.27 8.72 4.87
CA THR A 4 10.33 9.80 5.11
C THR A 4 9.11 9.22 5.84
N PRO A 5 8.83 9.65 7.09
CA PRO A 5 7.65 9.21 7.81
C PRO A 5 6.37 9.62 7.08
N VAL A 6 5.44 8.69 6.93
CA VAL A 6 4.13 8.99 6.32
C VAL A 6 3.16 9.46 7.39
N THR A 7 2.59 10.64 7.18
CA THR A 7 1.49 11.14 8.00
C THR A 7 0.17 10.70 7.36
N LEU A 8 -0.58 9.84 8.04
CA LEU A 8 -1.90 9.39 7.60
C LEU A 8 -2.92 9.70 8.68
N ASN A 9 -4.13 10.10 8.28
CA ASN A 9 -5.26 10.06 9.21
C ASN A 9 -5.59 8.60 9.57
N GLU A 10 -6.32 8.42 10.66
CA GLU A 10 -6.68 7.09 11.18
C GLU A 10 -7.45 6.25 10.15
N LYS A 11 -8.37 6.87 9.41
CA LYS A 11 -9.17 6.19 8.39
C LYS A 11 -8.30 5.61 7.27
N CYS A 12 -7.38 6.39 6.72
CA CYS A 12 -6.47 5.94 5.65
C CYS A 12 -5.54 4.83 6.14
N ARG A 13 -5.02 4.96 7.36
CA ARG A 13 -4.20 3.91 8.00
C ARG A 13 -4.98 2.60 8.14
N ASN A 14 -6.21 2.65 8.67
CA ASN A 14 -7.04 1.46 8.86
C ASN A 14 -7.44 0.81 7.53
N ASN A 15 -7.79 1.62 6.53
CA ASN A 15 -8.09 1.14 5.18
C ASN A 15 -6.87 0.44 4.54
N LEU A 16 -5.67 0.98 4.72
CA LEU A 16 -4.45 0.35 4.22
C LEU A 16 -4.18 -1.00 4.90
N LEU A 17 -4.36 -1.09 6.22
CA LEU A 17 -4.23 -2.36 6.94
C LEU A 17 -5.26 -3.39 6.46
N GLN A 18 -6.53 -2.98 6.34
CA GLN A 18 -7.61 -3.83 5.84
C GLN A 18 -7.35 -4.32 4.40
N LEU A 19 -6.81 -3.45 3.55
CA LEU A 19 -6.41 -3.81 2.19
C LEU A 19 -5.23 -4.80 2.20
N ALA A 20 -4.18 -4.54 2.99
CA ALA A 20 -3.03 -5.42 3.09
C ALA A 20 -3.42 -6.81 3.59
N GLU A 21 -4.31 -6.88 4.59
CA GLU A 21 -4.86 -8.13 5.12
C GLU A 21 -5.63 -8.91 4.05
N TYR A 22 -6.51 -8.26 3.28
CA TYR A 22 -7.22 -8.91 2.18
C TYR A 22 -6.25 -9.44 1.11
N LEU A 23 -5.26 -8.63 0.72
CA LEU A 23 -4.30 -8.99 -0.32
C LEU A 23 -3.39 -10.14 0.09
N ILE A 24 -3.02 -10.24 1.38
CA ILE A 24 -2.14 -11.31 1.87
C ILE A 24 -2.86 -12.66 2.03
N ARG A 25 -4.16 -12.65 2.36
CA ARG A 25 -4.97 -13.89 2.43
C ARG A 25 -5.00 -14.63 1.09
N GLY A 26 -4.88 -13.90 -0.02
CA GLY A 26 -4.84 -14.48 -1.37
C GLY A 26 -6.20 -14.94 -1.90
N GLU A 27 -7.30 -14.74 -1.16
CA GLU A 27 -8.68 -15.01 -1.57
C GLU A 27 -9.22 -13.91 -2.51
N LEU A 28 -8.47 -13.65 -3.58
CA LEU A 28 -8.73 -12.54 -4.49
C LEU A 28 -9.96 -12.81 -5.34
N LYS A 29 -10.91 -11.88 -5.33
CA LYS A 29 -12.14 -11.93 -6.13
C LYS A 29 -11.97 -11.43 -7.57
N ALA A 30 -10.79 -10.93 -7.91
CA ALA A 30 -10.43 -10.40 -9.23
C ALA A 30 -8.95 -10.70 -9.53
N ARG A 31 -8.58 -10.63 -10.81
CA ARG A 31 -7.17 -10.76 -11.23
C ARG A 31 -6.37 -9.57 -10.73
N PHE A 32 -5.23 -9.86 -10.09
CA PHE A 32 -4.27 -8.85 -9.65
C PHE A 32 -3.20 -8.58 -10.71
N SER A 33 -2.89 -7.31 -10.96
CA SER A 33 -1.72 -6.84 -11.71
C SER A 33 -1.45 -5.36 -11.43
N MET A 34 -0.21 -5.02 -11.07
CA MET A 34 0.26 -3.63 -10.92
C MET A 34 0.42 -2.90 -12.27
N ASP A 35 0.43 -3.64 -13.39
CA ASP A 35 0.75 -3.12 -14.74
C ASP A 35 -0.37 -2.24 -15.34
N GLN A 36 -1.60 -2.36 -14.84
CA GLN A 36 -2.76 -1.69 -15.43
C GLN A 36 -3.26 -0.56 -14.54
N PHE A 37 -2.77 0.67 -14.77
CA PHE A 37 -3.40 1.90 -14.29
C PHE A 37 -4.25 2.49 -15.42
N ALA A 38 -5.56 2.31 -15.40
CA ALA A 38 -6.42 2.82 -16.48
C ALA A 38 -7.63 3.57 -15.92
N GLU A 39 -7.50 4.89 -15.85
CA GLU A 39 -8.66 5.80 -15.79
C GLU A 39 -9.20 6.10 -17.21
N GLN A 40 -8.46 5.76 -18.27
CA GLN A 40 -8.85 6.05 -19.64
C GLN A 40 -8.63 4.84 -20.56
N GLN A 41 -9.68 4.44 -21.29
CA GLN A 41 -9.71 3.60 -22.51
C GLN A 41 -10.11 2.12 -22.47
N TYR A 42 -10.46 1.50 -21.35
CA TYR A 42 -11.08 0.17 -21.43
C TYR A 42 -12.36 0.08 -20.60
N GLY A 43 -13.48 0.41 -21.25
CA GLY A 43 -14.78 -0.08 -20.81
C GLY A 43 -14.72 -1.60 -20.74
N HIS A 44 -15.10 -2.14 -19.58
CA HIS A 44 -15.24 -3.58 -19.32
C HIS A 44 -13.95 -4.39 -19.18
N THR A 45 -13.17 -4.16 -18.12
CA THR A 45 -12.69 -5.32 -17.37
C THR A 45 -13.86 -5.88 -16.58
N GLU A 46 -14.04 -7.20 -16.51
CA GLU A 46 -15.16 -7.86 -15.79
C GLU A 46 -15.23 -7.47 -14.29
N CYS A 47 -14.20 -6.83 -13.73
CA CYS A 47 -14.17 -6.29 -12.38
C CYS A 47 -14.48 -4.78 -12.26
N GLY A 48 -14.51 -4.01 -13.35
CA GLY A 48 -14.76 -2.56 -13.30
C GLY A 48 -13.69 -1.75 -12.56
N THR A 49 -12.55 -2.38 -12.22
CA THR A 49 -11.44 -1.78 -11.48
C THR A 49 -10.12 -1.95 -12.21
N VAL A 50 -9.26 -0.96 -12.00
CA VAL A 50 -7.79 -1.02 -12.08
C VAL A 50 -7.30 -2.35 -11.48
N GLY A 51 -6.44 -3.11 -12.17
CA GLY A 51 -5.96 -4.41 -11.69
C GLY A 51 -5.02 -4.35 -10.48
N CYS A 52 -4.66 -3.16 -10.01
CA CYS A 52 -3.72 -2.98 -8.92
C CYS A 52 -4.40 -3.11 -7.53
N ALA A 53 -3.61 -3.04 -6.46
CA ALA A 53 -4.09 -3.09 -5.08
C ALA A 53 -5.24 -2.11 -4.76
N VAL A 54 -5.30 -0.93 -5.40
CA VAL A 54 -6.40 0.02 -5.20
C VAL A 54 -7.75 -0.58 -5.62
N GLY A 55 -7.81 -1.25 -6.78
CA GLY A 55 -9.03 -1.87 -7.30
C GLY A 55 -9.54 -3.03 -6.45
N HIS A 56 -8.66 -3.60 -5.62
CA HIS A 56 -8.99 -4.62 -4.64
C HIS A 56 -9.63 -4.06 -3.36
N GLY A 57 -9.59 -2.74 -3.14
CA GLY A 57 -10.16 -2.10 -1.95
C GLY A 57 -11.65 -2.37 -1.71
N PRO A 58 -12.55 -2.25 -2.72
CA PRO A 58 -13.96 -2.59 -2.54
C PRO A 58 -14.20 -4.05 -2.13
N HIS A 59 -13.38 -4.99 -2.62
CA HIS A 59 -13.46 -6.39 -2.20
C HIS A 59 -12.97 -6.62 -0.77
N ALA A 60 -12.08 -5.76 -0.28
CA ALA A 60 -11.68 -5.70 1.12
C ALA A 60 -12.72 -5.03 2.04
N GLY A 61 -13.84 -4.50 1.49
CA GLY A 61 -14.87 -3.79 2.24
C GLY A 61 -14.71 -2.27 2.27
N ILE A 62 -13.79 -1.72 1.48
CA ILE A 62 -13.49 -0.28 1.44
C ILE A 62 -14.25 0.31 0.25
N HIS A 63 -15.44 0.84 0.53
CA HIS A 63 -16.36 1.22 -0.54
C HIS A 63 -15.93 2.49 -1.29
N LYS A 64 -15.98 2.37 -2.62
CA LYS A 64 -15.93 3.49 -3.56
C LYS A 64 -17.29 4.20 -3.62
N LEU A 65 -17.30 5.52 -3.69
CA LEU A 65 -18.49 6.33 -3.94
C LEU A 65 -18.95 6.17 -5.39
N ALA A 66 -20.26 6.33 -5.62
CA ALA A 66 -20.87 6.14 -6.94
C ALA A 66 -20.28 7.11 -8.00
N ASN A 67 -20.02 8.36 -7.61
CA ASN A 67 -19.65 9.42 -8.55
C ASN A 67 -18.18 9.86 -8.46
N GLU A 68 -17.33 9.13 -7.73
CA GLU A 68 -15.90 9.46 -7.66
C GLU A 68 -15.09 8.72 -8.74
N SER A 69 -13.94 9.25 -9.11
CA SER A 69 -12.97 8.55 -9.96
C SER A 69 -12.15 7.53 -9.17
N TRP A 70 -11.38 6.67 -9.85
CA TRP A 70 -10.46 5.75 -9.16
C TRP A 70 -9.31 6.47 -8.46
N VAL A 71 -8.85 7.58 -9.05
CA VAL A 71 -7.84 8.45 -8.46
C VAL A 71 -8.39 9.09 -7.19
N GLU A 72 -9.57 9.70 -7.26
CA GLU A 72 -10.25 10.30 -6.10
C GLU A 72 -10.50 9.28 -4.99
N TYR A 73 -11.00 8.09 -5.35
CA TYR A 73 -11.17 6.98 -4.43
C TYR A 73 -9.86 6.61 -3.71
N SER A 74 -8.77 6.48 -4.47
CA SER A 74 -7.49 6.05 -3.94
C SER A 74 -6.92 7.05 -2.93
N TYR A 75 -7.02 8.36 -3.23
CA TYR A 75 -6.55 9.39 -2.32
C TYR A 75 -7.46 9.53 -1.09
N ARG A 76 -8.78 9.50 -1.29
CA ARG A 76 -9.73 9.57 -0.19
C ARG A 76 -9.59 8.38 0.78
N CYS A 77 -9.28 7.20 0.26
CA CYS A 77 -9.28 5.97 1.06
C CYS A 77 -7.91 5.57 1.59
N PHE A 78 -6.81 5.85 0.89
CA PHE A 78 -5.50 5.26 1.22
C PHE A 78 -4.40 6.27 1.50
N VAL A 79 -4.32 7.38 0.76
CA VAL A 79 -3.25 8.38 0.91
C VAL A 79 -3.86 9.77 0.78
N MET A 80 -3.92 10.57 1.84
CA MET A 80 -4.62 11.86 1.77
C MET A 80 -4.00 12.81 0.73
N ASP A 81 -4.89 13.54 0.06
CA ASP A 81 -4.61 14.49 -1.03
C ASP A 81 -3.61 15.61 -0.66
N SER A 82 -3.51 15.99 0.63
CA SER A 82 -2.60 17.04 1.09
C SER A 82 -1.11 16.66 1.05
N ASP A 83 -0.81 15.36 1.12
CA ASP A 83 0.56 14.84 0.98
C ASP A 83 0.83 14.32 -0.44
N ALA A 84 -0.21 13.94 -1.18
CA ALA A 84 -0.11 13.60 -2.60
C ALA A 84 0.25 14.81 -3.48
N LYS A 85 -0.30 15.99 -3.18
CA LYS A 85 -0.11 17.22 -3.98
C LYS A 85 1.23 17.93 -3.79
N LYS A 86 2.05 17.54 -2.81
CA LYS A 86 3.34 18.21 -2.55
C LYS A 86 4.48 17.74 -3.45
N ASN A 87 4.34 16.60 -4.14
CA ASN A 87 5.48 15.91 -4.73
C ASN A 87 5.50 15.91 -6.27
N ASP A 88 4.55 16.54 -6.95
CA ASP A 88 4.55 16.59 -8.43
C ASP A 88 5.66 17.49 -9.01
N SER A 89 6.32 18.31 -8.18
CA SER A 89 7.39 19.22 -8.62
C SER A 89 8.80 18.83 -8.19
N ASN A 90 8.98 17.75 -7.41
CA ASN A 90 10.29 17.27 -6.99
C ASN A 90 10.42 15.78 -7.36
N GLU A 91 11.00 15.51 -8.53
CA GLU A 91 11.23 14.16 -9.09
C GLU A 91 12.04 13.22 -8.17
N SER A 92 12.58 13.72 -7.05
CA SER A 92 13.44 12.97 -6.14
C SER A 92 12.69 12.26 -5.00
N GLU A 93 11.42 12.56 -4.74
CA GLU A 93 10.68 11.98 -3.60
C GLU A 93 9.64 10.95 -4.05
N VAL A 94 9.81 9.70 -3.62
CA VAL A 94 8.81 8.66 -3.82
C VAL A 94 7.58 8.98 -2.96
N SER A 95 6.43 9.23 -3.57
CA SER A 95 5.21 9.47 -2.82
C SER A 95 4.72 8.18 -2.14
N PRO A 96 4.04 8.26 -0.98
CA PRO A 96 3.43 7.09 -0.32
C PRO A 96 2.50 6.30 -1.25
N TRP A 97 1.81 7.02 -2.14
CA TRP A 97 0.94 6.41 -3.14
C TRP A 97 1.73 5.63 -4.18
N ASN A 98 2.79 6.20 -4.78
CA ASN A 98 3.63 5.49 -5.75
C ASN A 98 4.30 4.27 -5.11
N TRP A 99 4.81 4.41 -3.88
CA TRP A 99 5.39 3.28 -3.15
C TRP A 99 4.42 2.10 -2.99
N CYS A 100 3.15 2.35 -2.67
CA CYS A 100 2.18 1.28 -2.48
C CYS A 100 1.57 0.77 -3.79
N PHE A 101 1.28 1.69 -4.72
CA PHE A 101 0.33 1.50 -5.81
C PHE A 101 0.88 1.80 -7.21
N GLY A 102 2.13 2.28 -7.30
CA GLY A 102 2.79 2.64 -8.56
C GLY A 102 2.88 1.45 -9.53
N ALA A 103 2.68 1.73 -10.82
CA ALA A 103 2.66 0.70 -11.86
C ALA A 103 4.03 0.07 -12.12
N SER A 104 5.10 0.79 -11.83
CA SER A 104 6.50 0.34 -11.86
C SER A 104 6.75 -0.91 -11.02
N TRP A 105 5.98 -1.15 -9.95
CA TRP A 105 6.05 -2.39 -9.19
C TRP A 105 5.75 -3.64 -9.99
N SER A 106 5.09 -3.53 -11.15
CA SER A 106 4.89 -4.66 -12.06
C SER A 106 6.20 -5.29 -12.53
N GLU A 107 7.28 -4.52 -12.62
CA GLU A 107 8.60 -5.00 -13.03
C GLU A 107 9.35 -5.73 -11.90
N PHE A 108 8.99 -5.44 -10.65
CA PHE A 108 9.76 -5.88 -9.47
C PHE A 108 9.03 -6.89 -8.58
N ASP A 109 7.74 -6.65 -8.31
CA ASP A 109 6.88 -7.48 -7.48
C ASP A 109 5.40 -7.24 -7.83
N ASN A 110 4.97 -7.97 -8.86
CA ASN A 110 3.62 -7.94 -9.42
C ASN A 110 2.67 -8.94 -8.71
N THR A 111 2.72 -9.01 -7.38
CA THR A 111 1.88 -9.93 -6.60
C THR A 111 1.03 -9.17 -5.58
N ALA A 112 -0.14 -9.70 -5.25
CA ALA A 112 -1.01 -9.14 -4.21
C ALA A 112 -0.31 -9.14 -2.85
N VAL A 113 0.36 -10.25 -2.50
CA VAL A 113 1.19 -10.37 -1.29
C VAL A 113 2.30 -9.31 -1.29
N GLY A 114 2.89 -9.04 -2.45
CA GLY A 114 3.88 -7.99 -2.62
C GLY A 114 3.37 -6.60 -2.28
N ALA A 115 2.20 -6.24 -2.83
CA ALA A 115 1.54 -4.99 -2.53
C ALA A 115 1.17 -4.87 -1.04
N ALA A 116 0.65 -5.94 -0.43
CA ALA A 116 0.37 -5.98 1.00
C ALA A 116 1.62 -5.68 1.83
N ARG A 117 2.75 -6.31 1.50
CA ARG A 117 4.02 -6.09 2.20
C ARG A 117 4.52 -4.66 2.06
N ARG A 118 4.37 -4.03 0.89
CA ARG A 118 4.75 -2.62 0.70
C ARG A 118 3.91 -1.66 1.52
N ILE A 119 2.60 -1.90 1.61
CA ILE A 119 1.69 -1.16 2.47
C ILE A 119 2.17 -1.25 3.93
N VAL A 120 2.38 -2.47 4.42
CA VAL A 120 2.81 -2.68 5.81
C VAL A 120 4.19 -2.08 6.06
N TYR A 121 5.12 -2.23 5.12
CA TYR A 121 6.44 -1.62 5.18
C TYR A 121 6.35 -0.11 5.37
N MET A 122 5.56 0.56 4.53
CA MET A 122 5.35 2.00 4.59
C MET A 122 4.74 2.43 5.93
N LEU A 123 3.78 1.67 6.46
CA LEU A 123 3.12 1.98 7.72
C LEU A 123 4.08 1.87 8.93
N VAL A 124 5.10 1.00 8.85
CA VAL A 124 6.08 0.75 9.91
C VAL A 124 7.29 1.68 9.81
N TYR A 125 7.85 1.80 8.61
CA TYR A 125 9.15 2.42 8.39
C TYR A 125 9.05 3.78 7.69
N GLY A 126 7.94 4.06 7.02
CA GLY A 126 7.82 5.19 6.09
C GLY A 126 8.20 4.81 4.66
N VAL A 127 8.29 5.80 3.78
CA VAL A 127 8.74 5.61 2.38
C VAL A 127 10.25 5.79 2.32
N PRO A 128 11.02 4.88 1.70
CA PRO A 128 12.46 5.08 1.56
C PRO A 128 12.76 6.27 0.65
N ASP A 129 13.79 7.05 0.99
CA ASP A 129 14.23 8.24 0.23
C ASP A 129 15.03 7.86 -1.06
N VAL A 130 14.93 6.60 -1.50
CA VAL A 130 15.58 6.10 -2.72
C VAL A 130 14.56 5.58 -3.71
N TYR A 131 14.87 5.75 -4.98
CA TYR A 131 14.05 5.26 -6.09
C TYR A 131 13.79 3.76 -6.00
N GLU A 132 12.65 3.36 -6.58
CA GLU A 132 12.06 2.02 -6.45
C GLU A 132 13.03 0.88 -6.79
N SER A 133 13.91 1.03 -7.79
CA SER A 133 14.88 -0.02 -8.14
C SER A 133 15.88 -0.35 -7.02
N GLN A 134 16.25 0.62 -6.17
CA GLN A 134 17.06 0.40 -4.97
C GLN A 134 16.19 0.02 -3.75
N GLY A 135 14.97 0.56 -3.70
CA GLY A 135 13.97 0.20 -2.69
C GLY A 135 13.54 -1.27 -2.74
N VAL A 136 13.54 -1.89 -3.93
CA VAL A 136 13.14 -3.29 -4.15
C VAL A 136 14.09 -4.29 -3.50
N GLU A 137 15.41 -4.13 -3.66
CA GLU A 137 16.38 -5.04 -3.03
C GLU A 137 16.37 -4.89 -1.51
N LEU A 138 16.16 -3.67 -1.01
CA LEU A 138 15.98 -3.42 0.41
C LEU A 138 14.68 -4.03 0.94
N TYR A 139 13.58 -3.88 0.20
CA TYR A 139 12.28 -4.49 0.47
C TYR A 139 12.41 -6.02 0.55
N LYS A 140 13.05 -6.66 -0.42
CA LYS A 140 13.30 -8.11 -0.42
C LYS A 140 14.13 -8.54 0.79
N THR A 141 15.15 -7.77 1.14
CA THR A 141 16.04 -8.08 2.27
C THR A 141 15.36 -7.88 3.63
N LEU A 142 14.65 -6.77 3.83
CA LEU A 142 14.02 -6.41 5.10
C LEU A 142 12.75 -7.21 5.35
N ILE A 143 11.88 -7.34 4.34
CA ILE A 143 10.66 -8.14 4.48
C ILE A 143 11.04 -9.63 4.55
N GLY A 144 11.93 -10.12 3.69
CA GLY A 144 12.33 -11.54 3.70
C GLY A 144 12.86 -12.00 5.07
N ASN A 145 13.69 -11.19 5.73
CA ASN A 145 14.29 -11.55 7.02
C ASN A 145 13.43 -11.19 8.24
N ASN A 146 12.52 -10.22 8.14
CA ASN A 146 11.74 -9.72 9.28
C ASN A 146 10.22 -9.91 9.14
N TRP A 147 9.75 -10.66 8.15
CA TRP A 147 8.31 -10.84 7.92
C TRP A 147 7.59 -11.36 9.17
N GLU A 148 8.18 -12.34 9.85
CA GLU A 148 7.62 -12.88 11.09
C GLU A 148 7.57 -11.84 12.22
N PHE A 149 8.57 -10.95 12.30
CA PHE A 149 8.59 -9.86 13.29
C PHE A 149 7.51 -8.82 12.99
N ILE A 150 7.32 -8.47 11.72
CA ILE A 150 6.25 -7.57 11.29
C ILE A 150 4.88 -8.19 11.64
N LEU A 151 4.70 -9.48 11.34
CA LEU A 151 3.52 -10.23 11.75
C LEU A 151 3.34 -10.36 13.27
N MET A 152 4.38 -10.15 14.08
CA MET A 152 4.24 -10.07 15.55
C MET A 152 3.78 -8.68 16.01
N GLN A 153 4.19 -7.61 15.30
CA GLN A 153 3.74 -6.25 15.58
C GLN A 153 2.30 -6.01 15.11
N TYR A 154 1.88 -6.74 14.08
CA TYR A 154 0.53 -6.71 13.50
C TYR A 154 -0.06 -8.14 13.49
N PRO A 155 -0.38 -8.73 14.66
CA PRO A 155 -0.89 -10.09 14.76
C PRO A 155 -2.23 -10.30 14.03
N GLU A 156 -2.99 -9.24 13.79
CA GLU A 156 -4.19 -9.24 12.93
C GLU A 156 -3.86 -9.74 11.51
N LEU A 157 -2.68 -9.44 10.98
CA LEU A 157 -2.22 -9.92 9.67
C LEU A 157 -1.93 -11.43 9.66
N ARG A 158 -1.74 -12.07 10.83
CA ARG A 158 -1.59 -13.54 10.94
C ARG A 158 -2.93 -14.27 10.97
N THR A 159 -3.93 -13.65 11.60
CA THR A 159 -5.15 -14.33 12.03
C THR A 159 -6.34 -14.04 11.14
N GLY A 160 -6.31 -12.93 10.41
CA GLY A 160 -7.48 -12.49 9.66
C GLY A 160 -8.57 -11.88 10.56
N GLU A 161 -8.24 -11.49 11.79
CA GLU A 161 -9.20 -10.89 12.73
C GLU A 161 -8.87 -9.41 12.97
N VAL A 162 -9.83 -8.54 12.65
CA VAL A 162 -9.70 -7.08 12.83
C VAL A 162 -9.81 -6.74 14.31
N VAL A 163 -8.70 -6.35 14.94
CA VAL A 163 -8.72 -5.72 16.27
C VAL A 163 -8.10 -4.34 16.17
N VAL A 164 -8.95 -3.30 16.13
CA VAL A 164 -8.51 -1.90 16.20
C VAL A 164 -7.89 -1.66 17.58
N ARG A 165 -6.61 -1.31 17.64
CA ARG A 165 -5.93 -0.87 18.87
C ARG A 165 -5.24 0.47 18.66
N GLU A 166 -5.16 1.26 19.73
CA GLU A 166 -4.27 2.41 19.80
C GLU A 166 -2.82 1.93 19.68
N CYS A 167 -2.08 2.50 18.72
CA CYS A 167 -0.73 2.07 18.36
C CYS A 167 0.29 2.57 19.39
N PRO A 168 1.02 1.70 20.12
CA PRO A 168 2.04 2.13 21.05
C PRO A 168 3.36 2.27 20.28
N ILE A 169 3.52 3.34 19.49
CA ILE A 169 4.83 3.64 18.90
C ILE A 169 5.73 4.21 20.01
N LYS A 170 6.37 3.31 20.77
CA LYS A 170 7.67 3.62 21.35
C LYS A 170 8.70 3.35 20.26
N VAL A 171 9.21 4.45 19.71
CA VAL A 171 10.36 4.56 18.79
C VAL A 171 11.24 3.31 18.82
N LEU A 172 11.26 2.56 17.73
CA LEU A 172 12.18 1.43 17.58
C LEU A 172 13.63 1.94 17.73
N PRO A 173 14.52 1.20 18.44
CA PRO A 173 15.91 1.58 18.57
C PRO A 173 16.53 1.66 17.17
N GLN A 174 17.18 2.79 16.87
CA GLN A 174 17.90 2.95 15.62
C GLN A 174 18.98 1.88 15.53
N ILE A 175 18.85 0.99 14.54
CA ILE A 175 19.88 0.02 14.21
C ILE A 175 21.06 0.83 13.67
N ARG A 176 22.14 0.91 14.46
CA ARG A 176 23.42 1.53 14.10
C ARG A 176 24.26 0.57 13.28
#